data_AF-A0A235J6D4-F1
#
_entry.id   AF-A0A235J6D4-F1
#
_cell.length_a   1.000
_cell.length_b   1.000
_cell.length_c   1.000
_cell.angle_alpha   90.00
_cell.angle_beta   90.00
_cell.angle_gamma   90.00
#
_symmetry.space_group_name_H-M   'P 1'
#
loop_
_entity.id
_entity.type
_entity.pdbx_description
1 polymer ?
#
loop_
_entity_poly.entity_id
_entity_poly.type
_entity_poly.pdbx_seq_one_letter_code
_entity_poly.pdbx_strand_id
1 'polypeptide(L)'
;MRIKRVLKNNITYLHLVEEGYSPEKKKGENKIIKVLGVEEQELARPLNDMTEEFAVVWAEDRTLGNAVPFSERVIGKFPEEDSGSGVILPCDIVPCGKFRNGAERWWCRTHQVHWGVKADLQQAVQGDEGIRCSNSTQPMHYTKNPLVINPDDYAGGIGIWAALPTAINTTDEPDINGVLIHVHVRPQFQGKKSIDSNFPSVVIKSCESSPLFGNALINIQRVVIAPPSALAYLEALINNLPLGTLYCNRCQHPHLDLGDFARNPHKKHFCGNCGVDSNWSKTPIVSSPLNELANKLTKNPNFVESDRTLDLRDYQDCQIKVWSSTPGVLWTSQLPQEMGIHVHIYQGKKKIVDDSFGKVTGFDGSALEREKLLMTMLDKAKKTAV
;
A
#
# COMPACT_ATOMS: atom_id res chain seq x y z
N MET A 1 -36.09 3.17 -9.40
CA MET A 1 -34.97 2.59 -10.16
C MET A 1 -34.19 1.64 -9.28
N ARG A 2 -33.73 0.52 -9.83
CA ARG A 2 -32.87 -0.44 -9.13
C ARG A 2 -31.92 -1.11 -10.12
N ILE A 3 -30.95 -1.84 -9.61
CA ILE A 3 -30.04 -2.65 -10.42
C ILE A 3 -30.58 -4.06 -10.51
N LYS A 4 -30.61 -4.60 -11.74
CA LYS A 4 -30.97 -5.98 -12.02
C LYS A 4 -29.76 -6.70 -12.60
N ARG A 5 -29.40 -7.82 -11.99
CA ARG A 5 -28.38 -8.76 -12.49
C ARG A 5 -29.02 -9.63 -13.58
N VAL A 6 -28.36 -9.73 -14.72
CA VAL A 6 -28.78 -10.58 -15.85
C VAL A 6 -27.60 -11.45 -16.27
N LEU A 7 -27.70 -12.76 -16.03
CA LEU A 7 -26.67 -13.71 -16.44
C LEU A 7 -26.86 -14.05 -17.93
N LYS A 8 -25.81 -13.85 -18.73
CA LYS A 8 -25.77 -14.23 -20.15
C LYS A 8 -24.37 -14.73 -20.48
N ASN A 9 -24.25 -15.93 -21.05
CA ASN A 9 -22.97 -16.53 -21.43
C ASN A 9 -21.94 -16.56 -20.28
N ASN A 10 -22.36 -16.93 -19.06
CA ASN A 10 -21.55 -16.92 -17.83
C ASN A 10 -21.03 -15.54 -17.38
N ILE A 11 -21.50 -14.46 -18.01
CA ILE A 11 -21.19 -13.08 -17.65
C ILE A 11 -22.43 -12.46 -17.00
N THR A 12 -22.26 -11.87 -15.82
CA THR A 12 -23.35 -11.17 -15.12
C THR A 12 -23.36 -9.71 -15.56
N TYR A 13 -24.36 -9.31 -16.33
CA TYR A 13 -24.57 -7.93 -16.73
C TYR A 13 -25.38 -7.18 -15.67
N LEU A 14 -24.97 -5.94 -15.39
CA LEU A 14 -25.69 -5.02 -14.51
C LEU A 14 -26.56 -4.11 -15.35
N HIS A 15 -27.87 -4.19 -15.16
CA HIS A 15 -28.85 -3.34 -15.83
C HIS A 15 -29.49 -2.39 -14.84
N LEU A 16 -29.58 -1.11 -15.20
CA LEU A 16 -30.46 -0.19 -14.53
C LEU A 16 -31.88 -0.42 -15.02
N VAL A 17 -32.80 -0.69 -14.09
CA VAL A 17 -34.21 -0.91 -14.41
C VAL A 17 -35.12 0.05 -13.66
N GLU A 18 -36.18 0.46 -14.32
CA GLU A 18 -37.32 1.14 -13.72
C GLU A 18 -38.39 0.08 -13.40
N GLU A 19 -38.85 0.06 -12.14
CA GLU A 19 -40.00 -0.75 -11.76
C GLU A 19 -41.27 0.04 -12.07
N GLY A 20 -42.04 -0.43 -13.06
CA GLY A 20 -43.39 0.03 -13.30
C GLY A 20 -44.38 -0.87 -12.57
N TYR A 21 -45.36 -0.27 -11.89
CA TYR A 21 -46.52 -1.02 -11.40
C TYR A 21 -47.54 -1.14 -12.54
N SER A 22 -47.79 -2.37 -13.00
CA SER A 22 -48.91 -2.68 -13.90
C SER A 22 -50.04 -3.30 -13.06
N PRO A 23 -51.20 -2.63 -12.94
CA PRO A 23 -52.36 -3.17 -12.22
C PRO A 23 -52.85 -4.53 -12.78
N GLU A 24 -52.63 -4.78 -14.08
CA GLU A 24 -53.16 -5.93 -14.80
C GLU A 24 -52.35 -7.22 -14.59
N LYS A 25 -51.02 -7.11 -14.48
CA LYS A 25 -50.12 -8.28 -14.45
C LYS A 25 -49.81 -8.79 -13.03
N LYS A 26 -50.32 -8.14 -11.98
CA LYS A 26 -50.02 -8.42 -10.55
C LYS A 26 -48.53 -8.58 -10.22
N LYS A 27 -47.64 -8.12 -11.11
CA LYS A 27 -46.19 -8.21 -11.02
C LYS A 27 -45.60 -7.01 -11.74
N GLY A 28 -44.64 -6.33 -11.10
CA GLY A 28 -44.00 -5.16 -11.68
C GLY A 28 -43.26 -5.51 -12.97
N GLU A 29 -43.53 -4.77 -14.04
CA GLU A 29 -42.71 -4.85 -15.26
C GLU A 29 -41.44 -4.05 -15.04
N ASN A 30 -40.29 -4.69 -15.26
CA ASN A 30 -39.00 -4.02 -15.20
C ASN A 30 -38.65 -3.52 -16.60
N LYS A 31 -38.71 -2.21 -16.82
CA LYS A 31 -38.19 -1.61 -18.05
C LYS A 31 -36.68 -1.43 -17.89
N ILE A 32 -35.89 -2.05 -18.78
CA ILE A 32 -34.44 -1.80 -18.83
C ILE A 32 -34.23 -0.38 -19.32
N ILE A 33 -33.64 0.46 -18.48
CA ILE A 33 -33.26 1.83 -18.81
C ILE A 33 -31.91 1.81 -19.53
N LYS A 34 -30.92 1.11 -18.95
CA LYS A 34 -29.54 1.16 -19.41
C LYS A 34 -28.75 -0.09 -19.00
N VAL A 35 -27.78 -0.48 -19.83
CA VAL A 35 -26.74 -1.45 -19.45
C VAL A 35 -25.62 -0.67 -18.75
N LEU A 36 -25.33 -1.01 -17.50
CA LEU A 36 -24.35 -0.32 -16.67
C LEU A 36 -22.94 -0.90 -16.82
N GLY A 37 -22.84 -2.19 -17.13
CA GLY A 37 -21.57 -2.89 -17.28
C GLY A 37 -21.69 -4.36 -16.91
N VAL A 38 -20.55 -4.96 -16.59
CA VAL A 38 -20.41 -6.34 -16.14
C VAL A 38 -20.05 -6.34 -14.66
N GLU A 39 -20.68 -7.23 -13.90
CA GLU A 39 -20.31 -7.55 -12.53
C GLU A 39 -19.11 -8.51 -12.57
N GLU A 40 -17.99 -8.09 -11.98
CA GLU A 40 -16.85 -8.97 -11.77
C GLU A 40 -17.15 -9.97 -10.66
N GLN A 41 -16.76 -11.23 -10.84
CA GLN A 41 -17.03 -12.28 -9.85
C GLN A 41 -16.21 -12.05 -8.57
N GLU A 42 -16.80 -12.34 -7.40
CA GLU A 42 -16.17 -12.18 -6.07
C GLU A 42 -14.96 -13.08 -5.85
N LEU A 43 -14.92 -14.22 -6.54
CA LEU A 43 -13.79 -15.13 -6.50
C LEU A 43 -12.71 -14.52 -7.40
N ALA A 44 -11.85 -13.70 -6.78
CA ALA A 44 -10.54 -13.40 -7.32
C ALA A 44 -9.94 -14.71 -7.84
N ARG A 45 -9.43 -14.71 -9.08
CA ARG A 45 -8.40 -15.70 -9.43
C ARG A 45 -7.40 -15.66 -8.27
N PRO A 46 -7.01 -16.81 -7.69
CA PRO A 46 -5.97 -16.82 -6.69
C PRO A 46 -4.82 -15.95 -7.19
N LEU A 47 -4.24 -15.08 -6.35
CA LEU A 47 -3.05 -14.30 -6.70
C LEU A 47 -1.92 -15.17 -7.29
N ASN A 48 -2.00 -16.49 -7.05
CA ASN A 48 -1.14 -17.53 -7.57
C ASN A 48 -1.30 -17.84 -9.07
N ASP A 49 -2.45 -17.58 -9.69
CA ASP A 49 -2.70 -17.83 -11.12
C ASP A 49 -2.26 -16.66 -12.00
N MET A 50 -1.80 -15.55 -11.41
CA MET A 50 -1.21 -14.46 -12.16
C MET A 50 0.25 -14.78 -12.45
N THR A 51 0.56 -14.81 -13.76
CA THR A 51 1.90 -14.87 -14.34
C THR A 51 2.83 -13.82 -13.71
N GLU A 52 4.14 -14.01 -13.85
CA GLU A 52 5.17 -13.13 -13.25
C GLU A 52 4.99 -11.64 -13.60
N GLU A 53 4.22 -11.33 -14.64
CA GLU A 53 3.77 -9.99 -14.97
C GLU A 53 2.46 -9.60 -14.26
N PHE A 54 2.56 -8.72 -13.27
CA PHE A 54 1.41 -8.06 -12.65
C PHE A 54 1.76 -6.63 -12.25
N ALA A 55 0.73 -5.80 -12.06
CA ALA A 55 0.90 -4.44 -11.58
C ALA A 55 0.51 -4.31 -10.11
N VAL A 56 1.13 -3.37 -9.42
CA VAL A 56 0.70 -2.87 -8.12
C VAL A 56 0.20 -1.46 -8.33
N VAL A 57 -0.97 -1.14 -7.78
CA VAL A 57 -1.61 0.16 -7.83
C VAL A 57 -1.85 0.68 -6.43
N TRP A 58 -1.88 2.01 -6.27
CA TRP A 58 -2.32 2.64 -5.02
C TRP A 58 -2.82 4.05 -5.26
N ALA A 59 -3.72 4.52 -4.40
CA ALA A 59 -4.03 5.93 -4.30
C ALA A 59 -2.99 6.64 -3.43
N GLU A 60 -2.83 7.94 -3.62
CA GLU A 60 -1.88 8.77 -2.89
C GLU A 60 -2.14 8.80 -1.38
N ASP A 61 -3.42 8.94 -0.99
CA ASP A 61 -3.86 9.17 0.39
C ASP A 61 -4.73 8.04 0.96
N ARG A 62 -4.99 6.98 0.18
CA ARG A 62 -6.04 5.99 0.45
C ARG A 62 -5.62 4.57 0.17
N THR A 63 -6.34 3.64 0.79
CA THR A 63 -6.11 2.20 0.67
C THR A 63 -6.35 1.72 -0.74
N LEU A 64 -5.49 0.81 -1.21
CA LEU A 64 -5.94 -0.34 -1.96
C LEU A 64 -5.88 -1.60 -1.08
N GLY A 65 -6.96 -1.97 -0.40
CA GLY A 65 -7.18 -3.36 -0.03
C GLY A 65 -7.07 -4.21 -1.28
N ASN A 66 -6.00 -4.99 -1.32
CA ASN A 66 -5.46 -5.64 -2.53
C ASN A 66 -4.99 -4.64 -3.60
N ALA A 67 -3.72 -4.26 -3.49
CA ALA A 67 -3.05 -3.35 -4.40
C ALA A 67 -2.80 -3.97 -5.80
N VAL A 68 -3.20 -5.21 -6.05
CA VAL A 68 -3.04 -5.86 -7.35
C VAL A 68 -4.37 -5.83 -8.10
N PRO A 69 -4.45 -5.26 -9.31
CA PRO A 69 -5.69 -5.17 -10.06
C PRO A 69 -6.09 -6.55 -10.61
N PHE A 70 -7.39 -6.85 -10.59
CA PHE A 70 -7.93 -8.16 -11.02
C PHE A 70 -8.58 -8.14 -12.41
N SER A 71 -9.13 -7.00 -12.81
CA SER A 71 -9.88 -6.91 -14.05
C SER A 71 -8.97 -6.60 -15.23
N GLU A 72 -9.15 -7.32 -16.33
CA GLU A 72 -8.48 -7.03 -17.61
C GLU A 72 -8.76 -5.59 -18.06
N ARG A 73 -9.93 -5.04 -17.69
CA ARG A 73 -10.30 -3.64 -17.93
C ARG A 73 -9.33 -2.66 -17.27
N VAL A 74 -8.87 -2.94 -16.05
CA VAL A 74 -7.88 -2.10 -15.36
C VAL A 74 -6.49 -2.38 -15.89
N ILE A 75 -6.12 -3.65 -16.06
CA ILE A 75 -4.79 -4.06 -16.53
C ILE A 75 -4.48 -3.48 -17.92
N GLY A 76 -5.45 -3.50 -18.84
CA GLY A 76 -5.28 -2.97 -20.20
C GLY A 76 -5.25 -1.43 -20.31
N LYS A 77 -5.23 -0.70 -19.18
CA LYS A 77 -5.18 0.77 -19.13
C LYS A 77 -3.90 1.33 -18.54
N PHE A 78 -2.94 0.48 -18.16
CA PHE A 78 -1.64 0.98 -17.73
C PHE A 78 -0.87 1.62 -18.90
N PRO A 79 -0.20 2.76 -18.67
CA PRO A 79 0.72 3.36 -19.63
C PRO A 79 1.90 2.44 -19.98
N GLU A 80 2.66 2.84 -21.01
CA GLU A 80 3.83 2.09 -21.48
C GLU A 80 4.97 2.09 -20.46
N GLU A 81 5.09 3.13 -19.63
CA GLU A 81 6.12 3.24 -18.59
C GLU A 81 5.95 2.17 -17.50
N ASP A 82 7.06 1.68 -16.94
CA ASP A 82 7.04 0.63 -15.91
C ASP A 82 6.47 1.08 -14.58
N SER A 83 6.50 2.38 -14.29
CA SER A 83 5.86 2.95 -13.10
C SER A 83 5.48 4.40 -13.36
N GLY A 84 4.52 4.90 -12.59
CA GLY A 84 4.10 6.28 -12.72
C GLY A 84 3.08 6.70 -11.67
N SER A 85 2.75 7.98 -11.71
CA SER A 85 1.70 8.62 -10.91
C SER A 85 0.69 9.29 -11.84
N GLY A 86 -0.46 9.70 -11.31
CA GLY A 86 -1.39 10.52 -12.07
C GLY A 86 -2.34 9.76 -13.01
N VAL A 87 -2.30 8.42 -13.05
CA VAL A 87 -3.12 7.66 -14.00
C VAL A 87 -4.56 7.55 -13.51
N ILE A 88 -5.52 7.73 -14.43
CA ILE A 88 -6.94 7.51 -14.17
C ILE A 88 -7.30 6.09 -14.59
N LEU A 89 -7.59 5.23 -13.61
CA LEU A 89 -7.93 3.84 -13.83
C LEU A 89 -9.46 3.63 -13.84
N PRO A 90 -9.98 2.66 -14.60
CA PRO A 90 -11.40 2.40 -14.63
C PRO A 90 -11.90 1.77 -13.31
N CYS A 91 -13.17 1.99 -12.99
CA CYS A 91 -13.80 1.35 -11.83
C CYS A 91 -13.89 -0.17 -12.01
N ASP A 92 -13.53 -0.92 -10.98
CA ASP A 92 -13.77 -2.36 -10.87
C ASP A 92 -14.80 -2.59 -9.76
N ILE A 93 -16.00 -3.04 -10.11
CA ILE A 93 -17.18 -3.00 -9.22
C ILE A 93 -17.63 -4.42 -8.89
N VAL A 94 -17.65 -4.73 -7.60
CA VAL A 94 -18.06 -6.04 -7.06
C VAL A 94 -19.21 -5.92 -6.06
N PRO A 95 -20.05 -6.95 -5.88
CA PRO A 95 -21.11 -6.93 -4.89
C PRO A 95 -20.56 -6.92 -3.46
N CYS A 96 -21.23 -6.17 -2.59
CA CYS A 96 -20.77 -5.85 -1.23
C CYS A 96 -21.90 -5.97 -0.19
N GLY A 97 -22.80 -6.92 -0.42
CA GLY A 97 -23.98 -7.16 0.42
C GLY A 97 -25.08 -6.12 0.18
N LYS A 98 -25.76 -5.71 1.25
CA LYS A 98 -26.90 -4.79 1.21
C LYS A 98 -26.73 -3.63 2.18
N PHE A 99 -27.30 -2.48 1.84
CA PHE A 99 -27.52 -1.36 2.75
C PHE A 99 -28.60 -1.72 3.80
N ARG A 100 -28.70 -0.90 4.86
CA ARG A 100 -29.70 -1.08 5.93
C ARG A 100 -31.15 -1.07 5.44
N ASN A 101 -31.42 -0.40 4.32
CA ASN A 101 -32.74 -0.35 3.68
C ASN A 101 -33.01 -1.54 2.74
N GLY A 102 -32.14 -2.55 2.73
CA GLY A 102 -32.27 -3.75 1.90
C GLY A 102 -31.86 -3.56 0.43
N ALA A 103 -31.50 -2.34 0.01
CA ALA A 103 -30.92 -2.12 -1.30
C ALA A 103 -29.58 -2.84 -1.38
N GLU A 104 -29.29 -3.45 -2.52
CA GLU A 104 -27.97 -3.99 -2.82
C GLU A 104 -26.89 -2.90 -2.66
N ARG A 105 -25.66 -3.30 -2.34
CA ARG A 105 -24.50 -2.43 -2.14
C ARG A 105 -23.34 -2.98 -2.93
N TRP A 106 -22.56 -2.11 -3.56
CA TRP A 106 -21.41 -2.47 -4.38
C TRP A 106 -20.15 -1.81 -3.84
N TRP A 107 -19.01 -2.33 -4.26
CA TRP A 107 -17.69 -1.89 -3.86
C TRP A 107 -16.82 -1.67 -5.09
N CYS A 108 -16.18 -0.51 -5.18
CA CYS A 108 -15.14 -0.28 -6.18
C CYS A 108 -13.79 -0.76 -5.63
N ARG A 109 -13.20 -1.84 -6.17
CA ARG A 109 -11.88 -2.33 -5.76
C ARG A 109 -10.75 -1.37 -6.14
N THR A 110 -10.85 -0.72 -7.31
CA THR A 110 -9.85 0.24 -7.81
C THR A 110 -9.78 1.52 -6.99
N HIS A 111 -10.91 2.07 -6.54
CA HIS A 111 -10.94 3.39 -5.88
C HIS A 111 -11.47 3.37 -4.46
N GLN A 112 -11.83 2.18 -3.99
CA GLN A 112 -12.14 1.87 -2.60
C GLN A 112 -13.23 2.74 -2.01
N VAL A 113 -14.37 2.71 -2.70
CA VAL A 113 -15.57 3.40 -2.24
C VAL A 113 -16.80 2.56 -2.55
N HIS A 114 -17.81 2.65 -1.67
CA HIS A 114 -19.09 2.03 -1.92
C HIS A 114 -19.80 2.72 -3.08
N TRP A 115 -20.61 1.94 -3.77
CA TRP A 115 -21.46 2.41 -4.86
C TRP A 115 -22.84 1.78 -4.77
N GLY A 116 -23.84 2.44 -5.34
CA GLY A 116 -25.23 1.99 -5.40
C GLY A 116 -26.21 2.82 -4.57
N VAL A 117 -25.82 4.03 -4.13
CA VAL A 117 -26.78 4.97 -3.52
C VAL A 117 -27.65 5.66 -4.59
N LYS A 118 -28.69 6.40 -4.18
CA LYS A 118 -29.59 7.09 -5.13
C LYS A 118 -28.84 8.06 -6.06
N ALA A 119 -27.85 8.77 -5.55
CA ALA A 119 -27.04 9.71 -6.33
C ALA A 119 -26.24 8.99 -7.42
N ASP A 120 -25.62 7.85 -7.08
CA ASP A 120 -24.90 7.00 -8.04
C ASP A 120 -25.80 6.52 -9.18
N LEU A 121 -27.02 6.10 -8.84
CA LEU A 121 -27.99 5.65 -9.84
C LEU A 121 -28.43 6.79 -10.76
N GLN A 122 -28.63 8.00 -10.22
CA GLN A 122 -28.97 9.18 -11.01
C GLN A 122 -27.83 9.58 -11.96
N GLN A 123 -26.58 9.55 -11.47
CA GLN A 123 -25.41 9.82 -12.30
C GLN A 123 -25.30 8.80 -13.45
N ALA A 124 -25.54 7.52 -13.17
CA ALA A 124 -25.49 6.47 -14.18
C ALA A 124 -26.60 6.58 -15.25
N VAL A 125 -27.74 7.20 -14.95
CA VAL A 125 -28.79 7.53 -15.95
C VAL A 125 -28.28 8.60 -16.91
N GLN A 126 -27.64 9.64 -16.37
CA GLN A 126 -27.27 10.84 -17.13
C GLN A 126 -25.97 10.69 -17.93
N GLY A 127 -25.03 9.87 -17.47
CA GLY A 127 -23.72 9.70 -18.09
C GLY A 127 -23.63 8.50 -19.03
N ASP A 128 -22.77 8.55 -20.06
CA ASP A 128 -22.65 7.51 -21.08
C ASP A 128 -21.71 6.35 -20.73
N GLU A 129 -20.90 6.48 -19.67
CA GLU A 129 -19.72 5.66 -19.46
C GLU A 129 -19.90 4.51 -18.45
N GLY A 130 -21.14 4.05 -18.24
CA GLY A 130 -21.47 2.91 -17.37
C GLY A 130 -21.29 3.23 -15.88
N ILE A 131 -20.91 2.23 -15.07
CA ILE A 131 -20.69 2.42 -13.62
C ILE A 131 -19.40 3.22 -13.36
N ARG A 132 -19.56 4.33 -12.65
CA ARG A 132 -18.49 5.15 -12.09
C ARG A 132 -18.73 5.40 -10.61
N CYS A 133 -17.73 5.10 -9.79
CA CYS A 133 -17.77 5.51 -8.40
C CYS A 133 -17.43 6.99 -8.24
N SER A 134 -17.73 7.55 -7.06
CA SER A 134 -17.43 8.95 -6.73
C SER A 134 -15.95 9.31 -6.89
N ASN A 135 -15.06 8.33 -6.76
CA ASN A 135 -13.61 8.50 -6.88
C ASN A 135 -13.07 8.11 -8.28
N SER A 136 -13.92 7.98 -9.30
CA SER A 136 -13.51 7.48 -10.63
C SER A 136 -12.52 8.35 -11.39
N THR A 137 -12.31 9.59 -10.96
CA THR A 137 -11.32 10.52 -11.50
C THR A 137 -10.14 10.73 -10.56
N GLN A 138 -10.02 9.91 -9.50
CA GLN A 138 -8.90 10.00 -8.58
C GLN A 138 -7.61 9.56 -9.30
N PRO A 139 -6.54 10.36 -9.23
CA PRO A 139 -5.22 9.94 -9.70
C PRO A 139 -4.71 8.74 -8.90
N MET A 140 -4.17 7.75 -9.62
CA MET A 140 -3.57 6.55 -9.06
C MET A 140 -2.08 6.50 -9.38
N HIS A 141 -1.31 5.87 -8.51
CA HIS A 141 0.05 5.45 -8.74
C HIS A 141 0.08 3.99 -9.13
N TYR A 142 1.11 3.60 -9.87
CA TYR A 142 1.29 2.21 -10.26
C TYR A 142 2.76 1.85 -10.46
N THR A 143 3.03 0.56 -10.37
CA THR A 143 4.23 -0.07 -10.92
C THR A 143 3.87 -1.41 -11.53
N LYS A 144 4.30 -1.62 -12.77
CA LYS A 144 4.32 -2.92 -13.42
C LYS A 144 5.53 -3.69 -12.91
N ASN A 145 5.42 -5.01 -12.85
CA ASN A 145 6.51 -5.94 -12.54
C ASN A 145 7.33 -5.50 -11.32
N PRO A 146 6.69 -5.30 -10.14
CA PRO A 146 7.41 -4.84 -8.95
C PRO A 146 8.52 -5.82 -8.57
N LEU A 147 9.52 -5.34 -7.83
CA LEU A 147 10.54 -6.25 -7.28
C LEU A 147 9.85 -7.30 -6.40
N VAL A 148 10.01 -8.57 -6.77
CA VAL A 148 9.50 -9.71 -6.00
C VAL A 148 10.64 -10.40 -5.28
N ILE A 149 10.53 -10.50 -3.96
CA ILE A 149 11.54 -11.12 -3.10
C ILE A 149 10.96 -12.39 -2.49
N ASN A 150 11.63 -13.52 -2.70
CA ASN A 150 11.43 -14.72 -1.91
C ASN A 150 12.43 -14.72 -0.74
N PRO A 151 11.96 -14.71 0.52
CA PRO A 151 12.86 -14.70 1.68
C PRO A 151 13.89 -15.83 1.72
N ASP A 152 13.54 -17.00 1.18
CA ASP A 152 14.40 -18.18 1.18
C ASP A 152 15.65 -18.02 0.30
N ASP A 153 15.64 -17.09 -0.65
CA ASP A 153 16.77 -16.84 -1.57
C ASP A 153 17.87 -15.97 -0.91
N TYR A 154 17.61 -15.39 0.25
CA TYR A 154 18.47 -14.36 0.87
C TYR A 154 18.85 -14.69 2.32
N ALA A 155 19.64 -15.75 2.48
CA ALA A 155 20.13 -16.20 3.79
C ALA A 155 20.96 -15.13 4.54
N GLY A 156 21.56 -14.18 3.81
CA GLY A 156 22.31 -13.07 4.39
C GLY A 156 21.48 -11.94 5.00
N GLY A 157 20.17 -11.98 4.81
CA GLY A 157 19.24 -11.03 5.38
C GLY A 157 18.66 -10.07 4.34
N ILE A 158 17.47 -9.59 4.67
CA ILE A 158 16.65 -8.64 3.94
C ILE A 158 16.34 -7.50 4.92
N GLY A 159 16.65 -6.27 4.51
CA GLY A 159 16.22 -5.05 5.18
C GLY A 159 15.33 -4.26 4.23
N ILE A 160 14.15 -3.87 4.69
CA ILE A 160 13.21 -3.06 3.91
C ILE A 160 12.73 -1.90 4.76
N TRP A 161 12.77 -0.69 4.22
CA TRP A 161 12.33 0.53 4.89
C TRP A 161 11.37 1.33 4.01
N ALA A 162 10.53 2.13 4.64
CA ALA A 162 9.96 3.29 3.97
C ALA A 162 11.08 4.31 3.73
N ALA A 163 11.48 4.47 2.47
CA ALA A 163 12.44 5.49 2.08
C ALA A 163 11.76 6.86 2.18
N LEU A 164 12.28 7.71 3.05
CA LEU A 164 11.79 9.08 3.22
C LEU A 164 12.76 10.08 2.57
N PRO A 165 12.27 11.27 2.16
CA PRO A 165 13.14 12.36 1.74
C PRO A 165 14.16 12.65 2.84
N THR A 166 15.32 13.14 2.46
CA THR A 166 16.34 13.64 3.40
C THR A 166 15.75 14.70 4.32
N ALA A 167 16.22 14.74 5.57
CA ALA A 167 15.99 15.90 6.42
C ALA A 167 16.76 17.11 5.86
N ILE A 168 18.03 16.90 5.50
CA ILE A 168 18.93 17.91 4.95
C ILE A 168 19.51 17.37 3.64
N ASN A 169 19.40 18.14 2.56
CA ASN A 169 20.08 17.88 1.29
C ASN A 169 20.69 19.19 0.80
N THR A 170 22.02 19.23 0.69
CA THR A 170 22.76 20.37 0.13
C THR A 170 23.36 20.06 -1.25
N THR A 171 23.03 18.88 -1.80
CA THR A 171 23.41 18.51 -3.17
C THR A 171 22.49 19.17 -4.18
N ASP A 172 22.95 19.25 -5.44
CA ASP A 172 22.13 19.70 -6.56
C ASP A 172 21.16 18.60 -7.07
N GLU A 173 21.25 17.40 -6.51
CA GLU A 173 20.37 16.29 -6.88
C GLU A 173 19.01 16.45 -6.19
N PRO A 174 17.90 16.29 -6.94
CA PRO A 174 16.58 16.27 -6.34
C PRO A 174 16.49 15.14 -5.31
N ASP A 175 15.77 15.41 -4.23
CA ASP A 175 15.43 14.39 -3.25
C ASP A 175 14.35 13.47 -3.81
N ILE A 176 14.09 12.36 -3.13
CA ILE A 176 12.93 11.54 -3.48
C ILE A 176 11.64 12.36 -3.25
N ASN A 177 10.71 12.21 -4.19
CA ASN A 177 9.40 12.83 -4.11
C ASN A 177 8.44 11.84 -3.39
N GLY A 178 7.93 12.21 -2.21
CA GLY A 178 7.08 11.34 -1.40
C GLY A 178 7.85 10.19 -0.73
N VAL A 179 7.31 8.97 -0.82
CA VAL A 179 7.86 7.75 -0.20
C VAL A 179 8.15 6.70 -1.26
N LEU A 180 9.30 6.04 -1.16
CA LEU A 180 9.65 4.84 -1.92
C LEU A 180 9.94 3.68 -0.97
N ILE A 181 10.20 2.49 -1.51
CA ILE A 181 10.58 1.31 -0.72
C ILE A 181 12.08 1.07 -0.89
N HIS A 182 12.86 1.32 0.16
CA HIS A 182 14.28 1.06 0.15
C HIS A 182 14.56 -0.39 0.53
N VAL A 183 15.39 -1.07 -0.26
CA VAL A 183 15.66 -2.50 -0.12
C VAL A 183 17.15 -2.76 -0.05
N HIS A 184 17.55 -3.47 1.00
CA HIS A 184 18.81 -4.18 1.11
C HIS A 184 18.57 -5.68 1.09
N VAL A 185 19.23 -6.43 0.21
CA VAL A 185 19.26 -7.91 0.32
C VAL A 185 20.67 -8.45 0.17
N ARG A 186 20.95 -9.54 0.88
CA ARG A 186 22.21 -10.28 0.83
C ARG A 186 21.92 -11.75 0.58
N PRO A 187 22.40 -12.34 -0.53
CA PRO A 187 22.19 -13.78 -0.79
C PRO A 187 22.84 -14.66 0.29
N GLN A 188 23.99 -14.24 0.81
CA GLN A 188 24.81 -15.02 1.75
C GLN A 188 25.08 -14.24 3.04
N PHE A 189 25.20 -14.97 4.15
CA PHE A 189 25.56 -14.42 5.46
C PHE A 189 26.88 -13.64 5.39
N GLN A 190 26.88 -12.40 5.89
CA GLN A 190 28.01 -11.45 5.80
C GLN A 190 28.50 -11.17 4.37
N GLY A 191 27.78 -11.62 3.34
CA GLY A 191 28.08 -11.36 1.94
C GLY A 191 27.78 -9.92 1.52
N LYS A 192 28.22 -9.53 0.32
CA LYS A 192 27.91 -8.21 -0.26
C LYS A 192 26.40 -8.04 -0.52
N LYS A 193 25.93 -6.80 -0.49
CA LYS A 193 24.54 -6.49 -0.88
C LYS A 193 24.41 -6.80 -2.37
N SER A 194 23.41 -7.59 -2.76
CA SER A 194 23.06 -7.76 -4.17
C SER A 194 22.00 -6.75 -4.62
N ILE A 195 21.20 -6.23 -3.68
CA ILE A 195 20.28 -5.12 -3.91
C ILE A 195 20.54 -4.06 -2.84
N ASP A 196 20.67 -2.82 -3.29
CA ASP A 196 20.74 -1.60 -2.50
C ASP A 196 20.13 -0.47 -3.32
N SER A 197 18.80 -0.36 -3.28
CA SER A 197 18.07 0.57 -4.15
C SER A 197 16.67 0.88 -3.64
N ASN A 198 16.07 1.91 -4.22
CA ASN A 198 14.69 2.32 -3.98
C ASN A 198 13.79 1.79 -5.09
N PHE A 199 12.61 1.29 -4.71
CA PHE A 199 11.60 0.76 -5.63
C PHE A 199 10.25 1.46 -5.39
N PRO A 200 9.42 1.66 -6.44
CA PRO A 200 8.07 2.20 -6.28
C PRO A 200 7.19 1.32 -5.38
N SER A 201 7.31 -0.01 -5.51
CA SER A 201 6.73 -0.98 -4.57
C SER A 201 7.53 -2.27 -4.59
N VAL A 202 7.34 -3.09 -3.55
CA VAL A 202 8.02 -4.39 -3.40
C VAL A 202 7.00 -5.44 -2.99
N VAL A 203 7.18 -6.67 -3.43
CA VAL A 203 6.33 -7.80 -3.06
C VAL A 203 7.15 -8.89 -2.38
N ILE A 204 6.76 -9.28 -1.17
CA ILE A 204 7.35 -10.42 -0.48
C ILE A 204 6.51 -11.66 -0.74
N LYS A 205 7.12 -12.71 -1.29
CA LYS A 205 6.51 -14.03 -1.43
C LYS A 205 6.52 -14.76 -0.09
N SER A 206 5.43 -15.48 0.17
CA SER A 206 5.37 -16.51 1.20
C SER A 206 6.17 -17.71 0.71
N CYS A 207 6.98 -18.27 1.59
CA CYS A 207 7.66 -19.53 1.35
C CYS A 207 6.94 -20.68 2.05
N GLU A 208 7.16 -21.91 1.58
CA GLU A 208 6.61 -23.12 2.22
C GLU A 208 7.21 -23.35 3.61
N SER A 209 8.46 -22.94 3.80
CA SER A 209 9.20 -23.03 5.07
C SER A 209 8.65 -22.08 6.15
N SER A 210 7.99 -20.99 5.75
CA SER A 210 7.39 -20.00 6.66
C SER A 210 6.15 -19.36 6.03
N PRO A 211 4.97 -20.01 6.10
CA PRO A 211 3.76 -19.48 5.49
C PRO A 211 3.36 -18.15 6.13
N LEU A 212 3.26 -17.11 5.30
CA LEU A 212 3.00 -15.72 5.74
C LEU A 212 1.59 -15.52 6.28
N PHE A 213 0.62 -16.32 5.87
CA PHE A 213 -0.76 -16.21 6.34
C PHE A 213 -1.29 -17.59 6.74
N GLY A 214 -1.87 -17.69 7.94
CA GLY A 214 -2.16 -18.98 8.59
C GLY A 214 -3.45 -19.69 8.15
N ASN A 215 -4.12 -19.23 7.08
CA ASN A 215 -5.45 -19.72 6.75
C ASN A 215 -5.47 -20.53 5.44
N ALA A 216 -5.69 -21.84 5.56
CA ALA A 216 -5.74 -22.81 4.45
C ALA A 216 -6.81 -22.52 3.38
N LEU A 217 -7.74 -21.59 3.65
CA LEU A 217 -8.79 -21.19 2.71
C LEU A 217 -8.34 -20.11 1.71
N ILE A 218 -7.16 -19.50 1.90
CA ILE A 218 -6.59 -18.57 0.92
C ILE A 218 -5.11 -18.84 0.69
N ASN A 219 -4.77 -19.14 -0.56
CA ASN A 219 -3.41 -19.12 -1.07
C ASN A 219 -2.88 -17.68 -1.28
N ILE A 220 -2.97 -16.78 -0.29
CA ILE A 220 -2.25 -15.49 -0.37
C ILE A 220 -0.81 -15.82 -0.03
N GLN A 221 0.00 -15.94 -1.07
CA GLN A 221 1.43 -16.17 -0.95
C GLN A 221 2.22 -14.88 -1.10
N ARG A 222 1.62 -13.70 -0.94
CA ARG A 222 2.28 -12.43 -1.27
C ARG A 222 1.84 -11.31 -0.33
N VAL A 223 2.79 -10.47 0.08
CA VAL A 223 2.56 -9.21 0.78
C VAL A 223 3.08 -8.09 -0.08
N VAL A 224 2.21 -7.15 -0.46
CA VAL A 224 2.60 -5.94 -1.18
C VAL A 224 3.01 -4.88 -0.19
N ILE A 225 4.19 -4.31 -0.39
CA ILE A 225 4.72 -3.17 0.32
C ILE A 225 4.71 -1.99 -0.65
N ALA A 226 3.70 -1.13 -0.52
CA ALA A 226 3.55 0.09 -1.31
C ALA A 226 3.76 1.33 -0.42
N PRO A 227 4.11 2.50 -0.99
CA PRO A 227 4.45 3.71 -0.25
C PRO A 227 3.48 4.09 0.88
N PRO A 228 2.15 4.16 0.66
CA PRO A 228 1.24 4.57 1.75
C PRO A 228 1.18 3.53 2.88
N SER A 229 1.29 2.24 2.56
CA SER A 229 1.33 1.16 3.56
C SER A 229 2.62 1.15 4.38
N ALA A 230 3.76 1.40 3.73
CA ALA A 230 5.05 1.46 4.40
C ALA A 230 5.15 2.68 5.31
N LEU A 231 4.67 3.84 4.85
CA LEU A 231 4.62 5.06 5.65
C LEU A 231 3.69 4.91 6.86
N ALA A 232 2.45 4.44 6.66
CA ALA A 232 1.49 4.26 7.75
C ALA A 232 2.01 3.26 8.81
N TYR A 233 2.65 2.18 8.37
CA TYR A 233 3.25 1.21 9.28
C TYR A 233 4.44 1.80 10.04
N LEU A 234 5.33 2.55 9.37
CA LEU A 234 6.42 3.27 10.00
C LEU A 234 5.90 4.27 11.05
N GLU A 235 4.89 5.07 10.72
CA GLU A 235 4.27 6.00 11.66
C GLU A 235 3.67 5.27 12.87
N ALA A 236 3.01 4.13 12.66
CA ALA A 236 2.48 3.31 13.74
C ALA A 236 3.59 2.75 14.66
N LEU A 237 4.73 2.33 14.10
CA LEU A 237 5.90 1.90 14.87
C LEU A 237 6.50 3.05 15.70
N ILE A 238 6.72 4.21 15.09
CA ILE A 238 7.29 5.39 15.77
C ILE A 238 6.39 5.84 16.93
N ASN A 239 5.07 5.79 16.74
CA ASN A 239 4.10 6.19 17.76
C ASN A 239 3.71 5.05 18.72
N ASN A 240 4.36 3.88 18.62
CA ASN A 240 4.09 2.70 19.43
C ASN A 240 2.59 2.33 19.49
N LEU A 241 1.91 2.38 18.34
CA LEU A 241 0.51 2.04 18.23
C LEU A 241 0.31 0.52 18.36
N PRO A 242 -0.83 0.04 18.92
CA PRO A 242 -1.15 -1.38 18.98
C PRO A 242 -1.41 -1.95 17.59
N LEU A 243 -0.36 -2.49 16.97
CA LEU A 243 -0.40 -3.13 15.66
C LEU A 243 -0.94 -4.56 15.74
N GLY A 244 -1.69 -4.95 14.73
CA GLY A 244 -2.22 -6.29 14.58
C GLY A 244 -2.47 -6.65 13.11
N THR A 245 -2.94 -7.87 12.88
CA THR A 245 -3.42 -8.29 11.56
C THR A 245 -4.81 -8.89 11.73
N LEU A 246 -5.81 -8.25 11.11
CA LEU A 246 -7.16 -8.76 11.04
C LEU A 246 -7.43 -9.31 9.64
N TYR A 247 -8.17 -10.41 9.56
CA TYR A 247 -8.63 -10.98 8.30
C TYR A 247 -10.11 -10.70 8.11
N CYS A 248 -10.49 -10.42 6.87
CA CYS A 248 -11.86 -10.17 6.52
C CYS A 248 -12.72 -11.42 6.75
N ASN A 249 -13.79 -11.34 7.54
CA ASN A 249 -14.69 -12.47 7.77
C ASN A 249 -15.36 -13.02 6.50
N ARG A 250 -15.45 -12.20 5.45
CA ARG A 250 -16.09 -12.53 4.17
C ARG A 250 -15.11 -13.07 3.14
N CYS A 251 -14.11 -12.26 2.77
CA CYS A 251 -13.16 -12.61 1.70
C CYS A 251 -11.81 -13.08 2.23
N GLN A 252 -11.63 -13.11 3.55
CA GLN A 252 -10.45 -13.59 4.27
C GLN A 252 -9.12 -12.85 3.95
N HIS A 253 -9.14 -11.82 3.09
CA HIS A 253 -7.97 -10.97 2.85
C HIS A 253 -7.54 -10.22 4.12
N PRO A 254 -6.23 -10.04 4.34
CA PRO A 254 -5.73 -9.25 5.45
C PRO A 254 -6.12 -7.78 5.28
N HIS A 255 -6.49 -7.15 6.39
CA HIS A 255 -6.86 -5.75 6.46
C HIS A 255 -5.64 -4.85 6.53
N LEU A 256 -5.68 -3.78 5.74
CA LEU A 256 -4.73 -2.68 5.76
C LEU A 256 -5.49 -1.40 6.11
N ASP A 257 -5.23 -0.87 7.29
CA ASP A 257 -5.69 0.45 7.70
C ASP A 257 -4.72 1.51 7.16
N LEU A 258 -5.26 2.63 6.65
CA LEU A 258 -4.51 3.82 6.22
C LEU A 258 -5.25 5.09 6.66
N GLY A 259 -4.59 6.24 6.46
CA GLY A 259 -5.15 7.54 6.82
C GLY A 259 -5.49 7.61 8.31
N ASP A 260 -6.68 8.10 8.65
CA ASP A 260 -7.11 8.19 10.05
C ASP A 260 -7.20 6.84 10.77
N PHE A 261 -7.53 5.78 10.03
CA PHE A 261 -7.62 4.43 10.60
C PHE A 261 -6.25 3.84 10.95
N ALA A 262 -5.17 4.26 10.26
CA ALA A 262 -3.81 3.89 10.63
C ALA A 262 -3.25 4.68 11.81
N ARG A 263 -3.83 5.84 12.10
CA ARG A 263 -3.39 6.72 13.21
C ARG A 263 -4.15 6.46 14.51
N ASN A 264 -5.34 5.89 14.42
CA ASN A 264 -6.24 5.71 15.57
C ASN A 264 -6.63 4.23 15.70
N PRO A 265 -6.13 3.53 16.72
CA PRO A 265 -6.54 2.16 17.00
C PRO A 265 -8.05 2.04 17.17
N HIS A 266 -8.66 1.06 16.50
CA HIS A 266 -10.11 0.93 16.48
C HIS A 266 -10.54 -0.54 16.37
N LYS A 267 -11.82 -0.80 16.67
CA LYS A 267 -12.38 -2.16 16.67
C LYS A 267 -13.09 -2.53 15.38
N LYS A 268 -13.68 -1.57 14.67
CA LYS A 268 -14.49 -1.82 13.46
C LYS A 268 -13.66 -1.56 12.21
N HIS A 269 -13.30 -2.62 11.52
CA HIS A 269 -12.39 -2.55 10.38
C HIS A 269 -13.14 -2.66 9.05
N PHE A 270 -12.67 -1.88 8.09
CA PHE A 270 -13.25 -1.83 6.77
C PHE A 270 -12.39 -2.63 5.77
N CYS A 271 -12.99 -3.62 5.07
CA CYS A 271 -12.23 -4.44 4.13
C CYS A 271 -12.09 -3.73 2.78
N GLY A 272 -10.89 -3.24 2.47
CA GLY A 272 -10.61 -2.62 1.17
C GLY A 272 -10.74 -3.57 -0.03
N ASN A 273 -10.66 -4.89 0.15
CA ASN A 273 -10.75 -5.84 -0.97
C ASN A 273 -12.19 -6.12 -1.42
N CYS A 274 -13.10 -6.41 -0.48
CA CYS A 274 -14.49 -6.79 -0.80
C CYS A 274 -15.55 -5.81 -0.29
N GLY A 275 -15.12 -4.69 0.31
CA GLY A 275 -15.95 -3.61 0.82
C GLY A 275 -16.76 -3.91 2.07
N VAL A 276 -16.62 -5.10 2.67
CA VAL A 276 -17.42 -5.46 3.84
C VAL A 276 -16.94 -4.69 5.07
N ASP A 277 -17.87 -4.09 5.79
CA ASP A 277 -17.60 -3.22 6.93
C ASP A 277 -17.97 -3.87 8.28
N SER A 278 -18.24 -5.18 8.29
CA SER A 278 -18.62 -5.93 9.49
C SER A 278 -17.45 -6.73 10.09
N ASN A 279 -16.22 -6.27 9.92
CA ASN A 279 -15.04 -6.89 10.52
C ASN A 279 -14.74 -6.23 11.87
N TRP A 280 -14.49 -7.06 12.89
CA TRP A 280 -14.26 -6.57 14.24
C TRP A 280 -13.06 -7.26 14.88
N SER A 281 -12.12 -6.47 15.40
CA SER A 281 -11.06 -6.97 16.27
C SER A 281 -11.57 -7.04 17.72
N LYS A 282 -10.96 -7.92 18.53
CA LYS A 282 -11.32 -8.07 19.96
C LYS A 282 -11.00 -6.79 20.75
N THR A 283 -9.83 -6.22 20.47
CA THR A 283 -9.30 -4.98 21.07
C THR A 283 -9.06 -3.93 19.98
N PRO A 284 -9.03 -2.63 20.32
CA PRO A 284 -8.64 -1.59 19.36
C PRO A 284 -7.21 -1.85 18.86
N ILE A 285 -7.04 -1.91 17.54
CA ILE A 285 -5.75 -2.10 16.87
C ILE A 285 -5.68 -1.24 15.61
N VAL A 286 -4.48 -1.06 15.08
CA VAL A 286 -4.23 -0.71 13.68
C VAL A 286 -3.87 -2.00 12.94
N SER A 287 -4.70 -2.40 11.97
CA SER A 287 -4.47 -3.62 11.19
C SER A 287 -3.56 -3.34 9.99
N SER A 288 -2.49 -4.13 9.85
CA SER A 288 -1.63 -4.10 8.67
C SER A 288 -1.07 -5.49 8.35
N PRO A 289 -1.09 -5.95 7.08
CA PRO A 289 -0.41 -7.18 6.68
C PRO A 289 1.11 -7.11 6.91
N LEU A 290 1.70 -5.90 6.98
CA LEU A 290 3.12 -5.71 7.28
C LEU A 290 3.48 -6.14 8.70
N ASN A 291 2.54 -6.07 9.65
CA ASN A 291 2.75 -6.56 11.00
C ASN A 291 2.94 -8.07 11.04
N GLU A 292 2.14 -8.83 10.28
CA GLU A 292 2.32 -10.28 10.19
C GLU A 292 3.61 -10.67 9.48
N LEU A 293 3.94 -9.95 8.39
CA LEU A 293 5.20 -10.10 7.69
C LEU A 293 6.39 -9.91 8.65
N ALA A 294 6.40 -8.81 9.40
CA ALA A 294 7.45 -8.50 10.35
C ALA A 294 7.52 -9.52 11.49
N ASN A 295 6.38 -9.90 12.09
CA ASN A 295 6.34 -10.85 13.19
C ASN A 295 6.85 -12.25 12.82
N LYS A 296 6.65 -12.67 11.56
CA LYS A 296 7.08 -14.00 11.10
C LYS A 296 8.52 -14.05 10.65
N LEU A 297 8.99 -13.00 9.97
CA LEU A 297 10.28 -13.03 9.29
C LEU A 297 11.38 -12.22 9.98
N THR A 298 11.05 -11.27 10.85
CA THR A 298 12.06 -10.49 11.56
C THR A 298 12.80 -11.39 12.55
N LYS A 299 14.11 -11.51 12.38
CA LYS A 299 14.94 -12.37 13.24
C LYS A 299 15.50 -11.63 14.45
N ASN A 300 15.75 -10.34 14.32
CA ASN A 300 16.23 -9.50 15.41
C ASN A 300 15.52 -8.13 15.39
N PRO A 301 14.55 -7.89 16.30
CA PRO A 301 13.83 -6.63 16.35
C PRO A 301 14.59 -5.51 17.08
N ASN A 302 15.75 -5.83 17.68
CA ASN A 302 16.46 -4.89 18.55
C ASN A 302 17.18 -3.82 17.74
N PHE A 303 17.32 -2.65 18.36
CA PHE A 303 18.16 -1.56 17.87
C PHE A 303 19.44 -1.47 18.68
N VAL A 304 20.52 -1.08 18.01
CA VAL A 304 21.78 -0.66 18.65
C VAL A 304 22.05 0.79 18.24
N GLU A 305 22.36 1.65 19.20
CA GLU A 305 22.82 2.99 18.88
C GLU A 305 24.26 2.94 18.36
N SER A 306 24.52 3.63 17.26
CA SER A 306 25.90 3.82 16.79
C SER A 306 26.70 4.61 17.83
N ASP A 307 27.90 4.16 18.18
CA ASP A 307 28.83 4.89 19.04
C ASP A 307 29.66 5.95 18.27
N ARG A 308 29.66 5.85 16.95
CA ARG A 308 30.36 6.77 16.04
C ARG A 308 29.85 8.20 16.12
N THR A 309 30.77 9.14 15.99
CA THR A 309 30.51 10.58 15.96
C THR A 309 30.99 11.20 14.65
N LEU A 310 30.32 12.25 14.21
CA LEU A 310 30.69 13.01 13.01
C LEU A 310 30.56 14.50 13.27
N ASP A 311 31.55 15.27 12.85
CA ASP A 311 31.51 16.73 12.88
C ASP A 311 31.47 17.25 11.44
N LEU A 312 30.34 17.84 11.03
CA LEU A 312 30.18 18.34 9.67
C LEU A 312 31.07 19.57 9.40
N ARG A 313 31.61 20.23 10.43
CA ARG A 313 32.55 21.35 10.27
C ARG A 313 33.86 20.94 9.61
N ASP A 314 34.22 19.65 9.65
CA ASP A 314 35.37 19.09 8.94
C ASP A 314 35.14 18.95 7.43
N TYR A 315 33.90 19.19 6.96
CA TYR A 315 33.44 18.96 5.59
C TYR A 315 32.75 20.19 4.98
N GLN A 316 33.16 21.41 5.35
CA GLN A 316 32.51 22.67 4.92
C GLN A 316 32.41 22.86 3.40
N ASP A 317 33.36 22.31 2.63
CA ASP A 317 33.37 22.39 1.17
C ASP A 317 32.67 21.20 0.48
N CYS A 318 31.96 20.36 1.24
CA CYS A 318 31.28 19.17 0.74
C CYS A 318 29.76 19.34 0.69
N GLN A 319 29.12 18.60 -0.21
CA GLN A 319 27.67 18.47 -0.22
C GLN A 319 27.25 17.28 0.63
N ILE A 320 26.08 17.33 1.26
CA ILE A 320 25.60 16.30 2.18
C ILE A 320 24.14 15.93 1.95
N LYS A 321 23.81 14.70 2.32
CA LYS A 321 22.44 14.23 2.53
C LYS A 321 22.36 13.60 3.91
N VAL A 322 21.33 13.96 4.68
CA VAL A 322 21.17 13.54 6.09
C VAL A 322 19.77 13.00 6.31
N TRP A 323 19.70 11.84 6.97
CA TRP A 323 18.46 11.20 7.40
C TRP A 323 18.54 10.83 8.89
N SER A 324 17.41 10.82 9.56
CA SER A 324 17.23 10.00 10.77
C SER A 324 17.07 8.54 10.36
N SER A 325 17.72 7.61 11.04
CA SER A 325 17.39 6.19 10.93
C SER A 325 15.92 5.95 11.29
N THR A 326 15.27 5.03 10.60
CA THR A 326 13.90 4.59 10.88
C THR A 326 13.86 3.08 11.08
N PRO A 327 12.92 2.56 11.89
CA PRO A 327 12.70 1.12 11.97
C PRO A 327 12.34 0.55 10.59
N GLY A 328 12.92 -0.59 10.25
CA GLY A 328 12.58 -1.34 9.05
C GLY A 328 11.14 -1.87 9.10
N VAL A 329 10.49 -1.89 7.94
CA VAL A 329 9.25 -2.65 7.70
C VAL A 329 9.51 -4.14 7.85
N LEU A 330 10.68 -4.61 7.38
CA LEU A 330 11.13 -5.99 7.49
C LEU A 330 12.64 -6.03 7.76
N TRP A 331 13.06 -6.89 8.70
CA TRP A 331 14.47 -7.09 9.03
C TRP A 331 14.81 -8.55 9.35
N THR A 332 15.22 -9.31 8.34
CA THR A 332 15.50 -10.76 8.49
C THR A 332 16.94 -11.07 8.90
N SER A 333 17.77 -10.05 9.11
CA SER A 333 19.13 -10.20 9.64
C SER A 333 19.10 -10.59 11.12
N GLN A 334 20.09 -11.40 11.55
CA GLN A 334 20.30 -11.71 12.97
C GLN A 334 21.00 -10.58 13.73
N LEU A 335 21.66 -9.66 13.02
CA LEU A 335 22.27 -8.49 13.63
C LEU A 335 21.18 -7.47 13.99
N PRO A 336 21.35 -6.68 15.07
CA PRO A 336 20.42 -5.61 15.39
C PRO A 336 20.39 -4.55 14.29
N GLN A 337 19.29 -3.80 14.23
CA GLN A 337 19.21 -2.61 13.38
C GLN A 337 20.04 -1.49 14.01
N GLU A 338 20.79 -0.79 13.19
CA GLU A 338 21.56 0.36 13.68
C GLU A 338 20.69 1.63 13.70
N MET A 339 20.69 2.31 14.85
CA MET A 339 19.96 3.54 15.09
C MET A 339 20.93 4.72 15.19
N GLY A 340 20.58 5.83 14.55
CA GLY A 340 21.40 7.03 14.50
C GLY A 340 20.95 8.03 13.44
N ILE A 341 21.88 8.85 13.00
CA ILE A 341 21.74 9.81 11.90
C ILE A 341 22.58 9.26 10.75
N HIS A 342 21.92 8.91 9.65
CA HIS A 342 22.57 8.44 8.45
C HIS A 342 23.03 9.63 7.61
N VAL A 343 24.30 9.65 7.23
CA VAL A 343 24.92 10.78 6.54
C VAL A 343 25.67 10.30 5.31
N HIS A 344 25.35 10.91 4.17
CA HIS A 344 26.20 10.89 3.00
C HIS A 344 26.95 12.21 2.88
N ILE A 345 28.27 12.16 2.65
CA ILE A 345 29.10 13.33 2.32
C ILE A 345 29.74 13.11 0.95
N TYR A 346 29.68 14.15 0.11
CA TYR A 346 30.18 14.15 -1.24
C TYR A 346 31.25 15.23 -1.44
N GLN A 347 32.38 14.81 -1.99
CA GLN A 347 33.41 15.71 -2.49
C GLN A 347 33.34 15.71 -4.03
N GLY A 348 32.73 16.76 -4.59
CA GLY A 348 32.28 16.74 -5.98
C GLY A 348 31.27 15.59 -6.19
N LYS A 349 31.50 14.73 -7.19
CA LYS A 349 30.62 13.58 -7.48
C LYS A 349 30.94 12.32 -6.65
N LYS A 350 32.00 12.33 -5.85
CA LYS A 350 32.46 11.15 -5.11
C LYS A 350 31.85 11.16 -3.71
N LYS A 351 31.09 10.10 -3.38
CA LYS A 351 30.66 9.84 -2.01
C LYS A 351 31.86 9.39 -1.17
N ILE A 352 32.21 10.15 -0.14
CA ILE A 352 33.36 9.91 0.74
C ILE A 352 32.94 9.43 2.14
N VAL A 353 31.71 9.71 2.55
CA VAL A 353 31.09 9.16 3.76
C VAL A 353 29.73 8.59 3.37
N ASP A 354 29.43 7.40 3.88
CA ASP A 354 28.17 6.68 3.75
C ASP A 354 27.99 5.81 4.99
N ASP A 355 27.44 6.40 6.05
CA ASP A 355 27.36 5.69 7.32
C ASP A 355 26.31 6.26 8.28
N SER A 356 26.05 5.52 9.35
CA SER A 356 25.17 5.93 10.44
C SER A 356 25.98 6.34 11.68
N PHE A 357 25.60 7.44 12.31
CA PHE A 357 26.31 8.02 13.46
C PHE A 357 25.37 8.23 14.63
N GLY A 358 25.82 7.99 15.87
CA GLY A 358 25.01 8.24 17.06
C GLY A 358 24.90 9.73 17.37
N LYS A 359 25.94 10.49 17.02
CA LYS A 359 25.99 11.95 17.20
C LYS A 359 26.56 12.62 15.97
N VAL A 360 25.87 13.65 15.49
CA VAL A 360 26.32 14.50 14.39
C VAL A 360 26.28 15.96 14.84
N THR A 361 27.40 16.67 14.69
CA THR A 361 27.49 18.12 14.89
C THR A 361 27.29 18.81 13.54
N GLY A 362 26.36 19.77 13.46
CA GLY A 362 26.05 20.57 12.29
C GLY A 362 27.16 21.55 11.91
N PHE A 363 27.06 22.14 10.72
CA PHE A 363 28.01 23.17 10.24
C PHE A 363 28.06 24.40 11.15
N ASP A 364 26.98 24.70 11.87
CA ASP A 364 26.88 25.79 12.84
C ASP A 364 27.42 25.41 14.24
N GLY A 365 27.91 24.18 14.42
CA GLY A 365 28.38 23.65 15.70
C GLY A 365 27.27 23.14 16.62
N SER A 366 26.00 23.21 16.21
CA SER A 366 24.88 22.65 16.98
C SER A 366 24.82 21.13 16.84
N ALA A 367 24.25 20.43 17.82
CA ALA A 367 23.99 19.00 17.69
C ALA A 367 22.74 18.76 16.84
N LEU A 368 22.84 17.91 15.82
CA LEU A 368 21.66 17.48 15.08
C LEU A 368 20.84 16.53 15.94
N GLU A 369 19.55 16.79 16.06
CA GLU A 369 18.62 15.99 16.87
C GLU A 369 17.82 15.05 15.97
N ARG A 370 17.93 13.74 16.23
CA ARG A 370 17.28 12.68 15.44
C ARG A 370 15.77 12.89 15.28
N GLU A 371 15.10 13.28 16.36
CA GLU A 371 13.64 13.51 16.35
C GLU A 371 13.24 14.68 15.44
N LYS A 372 13.98 15.79 15.48
CA LYS A 372 13.75 16.94 14.58
C LYS A 372 13.98 16.58 13.12
N LEU A 373 15.03 15.80 12.84
CA LEU A 373 15.31 15.29 11.50
C LEU A 373 14.17 14.38 11.01
N LEU A 374 13.72 13.44 11.84
CA LEU A 374 12.61 12.54 11.52
C LEU A 374 11.32 13.31 11.21
N MET A 375 10.96 14.30 12.03
CA MET A 375 9.78 15.13 11.78
C MET A 375 9.89 15.91 10.47
N THR A 376 11.08 16.40 10.14
CA THR A 376 11.34 17.07 8.86
C THR A 376 11.15 16.10 7.68
N MET A 377 11.65 14.87 7.80
CA MET A 377 11.51 13.83 6.77
C MET A 377 10.04 13.46 6.54
N LEU A 378 9.28 13.26 7.62
CA LEU A 378 7.84 12.94 7.56
C LEU A 378 7.01 14.09 6.99
N ASP A 379 7.33 15.34 7.34
CA ASP A 379 6.66 16.52 6.79
C ASP A 379 6.92 16.67 5.28
N LYS A 380 8.17 16.50 4.84
CA LYS A 380 8.52 16.49 3.42
C LYS A 380 7.78 15.40 2.66
N ALA A 381 7.74 14.18 3.19
CA ALA A 381 7.04 13.05 2.59
C ALA A 381 5.53 13.31 2.40
N LYS A 382 4.91 14.10 3.28
CA LYS A 382 3.48 14.48 3.20
C LYS A 382 3.21 15.67 2.29
N LYS A 383 4.11 16.67 2.26
CA LYS A 383 3.97 17.88 1.44
C LYS A 383 4.06 17.63 -0.06
N THR A 384 4.69 16.53 -0.45
CA THR A 384 4.78 16.14 -1.87
C THR A 384 3.56 15.35 -2.35
N ALA A 385 2.59 15.09 -1.48
CA ALA A 385 1.36 14.37 -1.76
C ALA A 385 0.13 15.28 -2.03
N VAL A 386 0.35 16.57 -2.34
CA VAL A 386 -0.70 17.62 -2.48
C VAL A 386 -0.55 18.36 -3.80
#